data_AF-A0A498NZY3-F1
#
_entry.id   AF-A0A498NZY3-F1
#
_cell.length_a   1.000
_cell.length_b   1.000
_cell.length_c   1.000
_cell.angle_alpha   90.00
_cell.angle_beta   90.00
_cell.angle_gamma   90.00
#
_symmetry.space_group_name_H-M   'P 1'
#
loop_
_entity.id
_entity.type
_entity.pdbx_description
1 polymer ?
#
loop_
_entity_poly.entity_id
_entity_poly.type
_entity_poly.pdbx_seq_one_letter_code
_entity_poly.pdbx_strand_id
1 'polypeptide(L)'
;MAKFLNGTRAEKDIELRIVVEDENDCAPVFNLTTGAVYEWSSTATFATTAIATDADQEGTLHAKIAYSIVKQHPEEMFYINPQTGGLYVMKNALDREKHDTYTLIVKGTDMNGAVDGNSGTGTVTISILDVNDNVPTLKSAYYECSVEENTVNVEVVRIQAIDMDQKYTDNWLAIFTIVSGNEAGYFSISTDNKTNEGIVILKKELDYEDLKEISLQVSVTNKAEYHSSVVITETKTYTIHVSVINQPEGPRFKPAVKVITISEEHSSITLNKVITRYVAIDSDTLLNATNVRYAKGQDVDNWLNIDGKTADIRLNKIPDYESKFLINGTYYAHIICITNEVPAKTATGTIAIQVKDFNDHCPVLMHQSQTLCYEDHVVYVTAVDKDHFPNAEPFGFKVDTVRTKESWSFEPLNGN
;
A
#
# COMPACT_ATOMS: atom_id res chain seq x y z
N MET A 1 -35.41 41.57 -82.25
CA MET A 1 -36.63 42.01 -81.54
C MET A 1 -37.44 42.89 -82.47
N ALA A 2 -38.59 42.41 -82.91
CA ALA A 2 -39.52 43.22 -83.68
C ALA A 2 -40.09 44.34 -82.79
N LYS A 3 -40.19 45.55 -83.34
CA LYS A 3 -40.81 46.71 -82.68
C LYS A 3 -41.86 47.28 -83.63
N PHE A 4 -42.97 47.76 -83.08
CA PHE A 4 -43.92 48.55 -83.86
C PHE A 4 -43.27 49.89 -84.25
N LEU A 5 -43.81 50.55 -85.27
CA LEU A 5 -43.31 51.87 -85.76
C LEU A 5 -43.27 52.96 -84.67
N ASN A 6 -44.00 52.78 -83.56
CA ASN A 6 -43.98 53.65 -82.38
C ASN A 6 -42.88 53.33 -81.36
N GLY A 7 -41.98 52.38 -81.66
CA GLY A 7 -40.85 51.99 -80.82
C GLY A 7 -41.16 50.97 -79.71
N THR A 8 -42.43 50.58 -79.51
CA THR A 8 -42.80 49.54 -78.52
C THR A 8 -42.48 48.13 -79.04
N ARG A 9 -42.07 47.21 -78.15
CA ARG A 9 -41.79 45.81 -78.53
C ARG A 9 -43.05 45.17 -79.11
N ALA A 10 -42.93 44.55 -80.29
CA ALA A 10 -44.04 43.94 -81.01
C ALA A 10 -44.33 42.50 -80.56
N GLU A 11 -43.46 41.94 -79.73
CA GLU A 11 -43.56 40.59 -79.19
C GLU A 11 -43.59 40.67 -77.66
N LYS A 12 -44.42 39.83 -77.06
CA LYS A 12 -44.43 39.61 -75.61
C LYS A 12 -43.36 38.59 -75.28
N ASP A 13 -42.53 38.85 -74.28
CA ASP A 13 -41.53 37.87 -73.84
C ASP A 13 -42.28 36.58 -73.42
N ILE A 14 -41.88 35.45 -73.99
CA ILE A 14 -42.39 34.12 -73.63
C ILE A 14 -41.39 33.51 -72.66
N GLU A 15 -41.88 33.07 -71.51
CA GLU A 15 -41.06 32.30 -70.58
C GLU A 15 -40.79 30.91 -71.19
N LEU A 16 -39.55 30.67 -71.60
CA LEU A 16 -39.09 29.35 -72.05
C LEU A 16 -38.49 28.61 -70.86
N ARG A 17 -39.21 27.60 -70.36
CA ARG A 17 -38.68 26.68 -69.36
C ARG A 17 -38.07 25.48 -70.06
N ILE A 18 -36.76 25.36 -70.02
CA ILE A 18 -36.04 24.15 -70.42
C ILE A 18 -35.84 23.31 -69.16
N VAL A 19 -36.40 22.11 -69.13
CA VAL A 19 -36.16 21.11 -68.09
C VAL A 19 -35.23 20.07 -68.69
N VAL A 20 -34.12 19.82 -68.00
CA VAL A 20 -33.21 18.70 -68.33
C VAL A 20 -33.70 17.50 -67.54
N GLU A 21 -33.97 16.40 -68.23
CA GLU A 21 -34.31 15.12 -67.60
C GLU A 21 -33.03 14.40 -67.18
N ASP A 22 -33.12 13.70 -66.07
CA ASP A 22 -32.05 12.91 -65.48
C ASP A 22 -31.91 11.56 -66.19
N GLU A 23 -30.68 11.08 -66.35
CA GLU A 23 -30.32 9.77 -66.89
C GLU A 23 -29.42 9.06 -65.87
N ASN A 24 -29.51 7.73 -65.75
CA ASN A 24 -28.75 6.95 -64.76
C ASN A 24 -27.27 6.78 -65.19
N ASP A 25 -26.50 7.86 -65.18
CA ASP A 25 -25.13 7.93 -65.68
C ASP A 25 -24.05 8.05 -64.60
N CYS A 26 -24.46 8.21 -63.34
CA CYS A 26 -23.59 8.12 -62.18
C CYS A 26 -23.70 6.73 -61.52
N ALA A 27 -22.67 6.37 -60.75
CA ALA A 27 -22.66 5.14 -59.98
C ALA A 27 -22.49 5.47 -58.49
N PRO A 28 -23.04 4.67 -57.57
CA PRO A 28 -22.91 4.95 -56.14
C PRO A 28 -21.45 4.99 -55.67
N VAL A 29 -21.04 6.07 -55.02
CA VAL A 29 -19.67 6.23 -54.48
C VAL A 29 -19.69 6.13 -52.96
N PHE A 30 -18.83 5.28 -52.40
CA PHE A 30 -18.72 5.07 -50.96
C PHE A 30 -17.76 6.04 -50.29
N ASN A 31 -18.14 6.50 -49.10
CA ASN A 31 -17.23 7.15 -48.17
C ASN A 31 -16.50 6.10 -47.31
N LEU A 32 -15.27 6.43 -46.87
CA LEU A 32 -14.57 5.62 -45.89
C LEU A 32 -15.42 5.55 -44.61
N THR A 33 -15.78 4.32 -44.21
CA THR A 33 -16.64 4.09 -43.05
C THR A 33 -15.88 3.24 -42.03
N THR A 34 -15.85 3.71 -40.79
CA THR A 34 -15.40 2.91 -39.64
C THR A 34 -16.55 2.69 -38.67
N GLY A 35 -16.48 1.59 -37.94
CA GLY A 35 -17.47 1.21 -36.94
C GLY A 35 -16.80 0.57 -35.74
N ALA A 36 -17.54 0.49 -34.64
CA ALA A 36 -17.08 -0.23 -33.47
C ALA A 36 -18.26 -0.92 -32.79
N VAL A 37 -18.01 -2.10 -32.22
CA VAL A 37 -19.00 -2.86 -31.47
C VAL A 37 -18.27 -3.65 -30.38
N TYR A 38 -18.87 -3.78 -29.20
CA TYR A 38 -18.28 -4.63 -28.15
C TYR A 38 -18.33 -6.09 -28.56
N GLU A 39 -17.33 -6.87 -28.13
CA GLU A 39 -17.47 -8.32 -28.12
C GLU A 39 -18.62 -8.77 -27.21
N TRP A 40 -19.02 -10.05 -27.30
CA TRP A 40 -20.23 -10.57 -26.66
C TRP A 40 -21.54 -9.84 -27.01
N SER A 41 -21.53 -8.95 -28.01
CA SER A 41 -22.73 -8.26 -28.47
C SER A 41 -23.75 -9.23 -29.04
N SER A 42 -25.01 -9.07 -28.62
CA SER A 42 -26.12 -9.88 -29.12
C SER A 42 -26.32 -9.72 -30.63
N THR A 43 -26.98 -10.70 -31.24
CA THR A 43 -27.40 -10.58 -32.63
C THR A 43 -28.29 -9.35 -32.84
N ALA A 44 -28.21 -8.76 -34.03
CA ALA A 44 -28.86 -7.50 -34.40
C ALA A 44 -28.38 -6.25 -33.65
N THR A 45 -27.27 -6.31 -32.91
CA THR A 45 -26.62 -5.10 -32.38
C THR A 45 -26.07 -4.26 -33.54
N PHE A 46 -26.36 -2.96 -33.54
CA PHE A 46 -25.88 -2.02 -34.55
C PHE A 46 -24.39 -1.73 -34.38
N ALA A 47 -23.61 -1.80 -35.47
CA ALA A 47 -22.18 -1.52 -35.47
C ALA A 47 -21.86 -0.16 -36.12
N THR A 48 -22.36 0.08 -37.34
CA THR A 48 -22.16 1.34 -38.09
C THR A 48 -23.09 1.38 -39.31
N THR A 49 -23.04 2.45 -40.09
CA THR A 49 -23.78 2.58 -41.36
C THR A 49 -22.82 2.81 -42.51
N ALA A 50 -22.89 1.96 -43.54
CA ALA A 50 -22.17 2.18 -44.79
C ALA A 50 -22.85 3.30 -45.58
N ILE A 51 -22.11 4.36 -45.88
CA ILE A 51 -22.65 5.53 -46.58
C ILE A 51 -22.10 5.56 -48.01
N ALA A 52 -23.04 5.54 -48.96
CA ALA A 52 -22.76 5.79 -50.37
C ALA A 52 -23.68 6.89 -50.87
N THR A 53 -23.20 7.68 -51.82
CA THR A 53 -23.94 8.76 -52.47
C THR A 53 -23.97 8.53 -53.97
N ASP A 54 -25.12 8.79 -54.58
CA ASP A 54 -25.27 8.86 -56.03
C ASP A 54 -25.48 10.33 -56.43
N ALA A 55 -24.95 10.71 -57.59
CA ALA A 55 -25.04 12.08 -58.10
C ALA A 55 -26.23 12.30 -59.04
N ASP A 56 -26.95 11.24 -59.41
CA ASP A 56 -28.21 11.31 -60.17
C ASP A 56 -29.34 11.98 -59.38
N GLN A 57 -30.45 12.31 -60.05
CA GLN A 57 -31.52 13.13 -59.46
C GLN A 57 -32.12 12.51 -58.18
N GLU A 58 -32.04 13.26 -57.07
CA GLU A 58 -32.62 12.85 -55.78
C GLU A 58 -34.13 12.56 -55.88
N GLY A 59 -34.57 11.53 -55.12
CA GLY A 59 -35.98 11.12 -55.07
C GLY A 59 -36.44 10.24 -56.24
N THR A 60 -35.56 9.97 -57.21
CA THR A 60 -35.79 8.99 -58.28
C THR A 60 -35.25 7.60 -57.91
N LEU A 61 -35.46 6.61 -58.78
CA LEU A 61 -34.80 5.30 -58.63
C LEU A 61 -33.31 5.36 -58.96
N HIS A 62 -32.87 6.31 -59.78
CA HIS A 62 -31.47 6.47 -60.18
C HIS A 62 -30.59 6.78 -58.96
N ALA A 63 -31.06 7.62 -58.04
CA ALA A 63 -30.36 7.88 -56.79
C ALA A 63 -30.64 6.87 -55.66
N LYS A 64 -31.47 5.84 -55.89
CA LYS A 64 -31.91 4.92 -54.82
C LYS A 64 -31.00 3.69 -54.71
N ILE A 65 -30.14 3.69 -53.70
CA ILE A 65 -29.11 2.67 -53.51
C ILE A 65 -29.61 1.49 -52.68
N ALA A 66 -29.33 0.27 -53.13
CA ALA A 66 -29.45 -0.97 -52.36
C ALA A 66 -28.07 -1.52 -51.96
N TYR A 67 -27.89 -1.80 -50.68
CA TYR A 67 -26.62 -2.23 -50.09
C TYR A 67 -26.52 -3.75 -49.94
N SER A 68 -25.32 -4.29 -50.14
CA SER A 68 -24.99 -5.70 -49.90
C SER A 68 -23.54 -5.86 -49.44
N ILE A 69 -23.24 -6.96 -48.75
CA ILE A 69 -21.87 -7.32 -48.39
C ILE A 69 -21.35 -8.31 -49.45
N VAL A 70 -20.21 -7.96 -50.07
CA VAL A 70 -19.53 -8.81 -51.06
C VAL A 70 -18.57 -9.78 -50.36
N LYS A 71 -17.86 -9.29 -49.34
CA LYS A 71 -16.86 -10.09 -48.62
C LYS A 71 -16.69 -9.58 -47.20
N GLN A 72 -16.45 -10.51 -46.27
CA GLN A 72 -16.04 -10.23 -44.90
C GLN A 72 -14.77 -11.00 -44.59
N HIS A 73 -13.89 -10.42 -43.79
CA HIS A 73 -12.69 -11.06 -43.27
C HIS A 73 -12.47 -10.59 -41.84
N PRO A 74 -12.05 -11.46 -40.90
CA PRO A 74 -11.70 -12.88 -41.08
C PRO A 74 -12.86 -13.86 -41.21
N GLU A 75 -14.01 -13.56 -40.63
CA GLU A 75 -15.20 -14.43 -40.62
C GLU A 75 -16.47 -13.63 -40.97
N GLU A 76 -17.53 -14.34 -41.38
CA GLU A 76 -18.84 -13.73 -41.65
C GLU A 76 -19.62 -13.52 -40.35
N MET A 77 -19.51 -12.32 -39.81
CA MET A 77 -20.04 -11.93 -38.50
C MET A 77 -21.09 -10.82 -38.55
N PHE A 78 -21.27 -10.18 -39.71
CA PHE A 78 -22.17 -9.04 -39.87
C PHE A 78 -23.17 -9.24 -41.02
N TYR A 79 -24.31 -8.57 -40.92
CA TYR A 79 -25.23 -8.40 -42.05
C TYR A 79 -25.51 -6.92 -42.27
N ILE A 80 -25.84 -6.55 -43.50
CA ILE A 80 -26.19 -5.19 -43.87
C ILE A 80 -27.68 -5.10 -44.20
N ASN A 81 -28.34 -4.04 -43.73
CA ASN A 81 -29.69 -3.72 -44.15
C ASN A 81 -29.65 -3.10 -45.55
N PRO A 82 -30.33 -3.70 -46.55
CA PRO A 82 -30.18 -3.31 -47.94
C PRO A 82 -30.76 -1.93 -48.26
N GLN A 83 -31.65 -1.38 -47.43
CA GLN A 83 -32.28 -0.08 -47.68
C GLN A 83 -31.60 1.08 -46.95
N THR A 84 -30.94 0.79 -45.82
CA THR A 84 -30.39 1.83 -44.93
C THR A 84 -28.87 1.83 -44.88
N GLY A 85 -28.21 0.77 -45.36
CA GLY A 85 -26.76 0.61 -45.23
C GLY A 85 -26.30 0.27 -43.81
N GLY A 86 -27.22 0.11 -42.85
CA GLY A 86 -26.90 -0.22 -41.46
C GLY A 86 -26.29 -1.61 -41.35
N LEU A 87 -25.14 -1.72 -40.71
CA LEU A 87 -24.41 -2.95 -40.42
C LEU A 87 -24.70 -3.40 -38.99
N TYR A 88 -25.05 -4.68 -38.85
CA TYR A 88 -25.47 -5.28 -37.61
C TYR A 88 -24.77 -6.62 -37.37
N VAL A 89 -24.60 -6.98 -36.11
CA VAL A 89 -24.05 -8.27 -35.70
C VAL A 89 -24.97 -9.42 -36.11
N MET A 90 -24.44 -10.39 -36.84
CA MET A 90 -25.18 -11.56 -37.32
C MET A 90 -25.15 -12.73 -36.33
N LYS A 91 -24.03 -12.90 -35.61
CA LYS A 91 -23.79 -14.04 -34.70
C LYS A 91 -23.27 -13.54 -33.36
N ASN A 92 -23.77 -14.09 -32.26
CA ASN A 92 -23.26 -13.82 -30.92
C ASN A 92 -22.00 -14.65 -30.66
N ALA A 93 -20.91 -14.30 -31.34
CA ALA A 93 -19.60 -14.96 -31.23
C ALA A 93 -18.46 -13.99 -31.59
N LEU A 94 -18.69 -12.68 -31.40
CA LEU A 94 -17.62 -11.70 -31.49
C LEU A 94 -16.74 -11.85 -30.25
N ASP A 95 -15.45 -11.99 -30.49
CA ASP A 95 -14.40 -12.28 -29.52
C ASP A 95 -13.16 -11.51 -29.99
N ARG A 96 -12.74 -10.52 -29.19
CA ARG A 96 -11.66 -9.60 -29.51
C ARG A 96 -10.31 -10.30 -29.41
N GLU A 97 -10.16 -11.25 -28.48
CA GLU A 97 -8.94 -12.06 -28.31
C GLU A 97 -8.66 -12.91 -29.54
N LYS A 98 -9.71 -13.35 -30.23
CA LYS A 98 -9.60 -14.03 -31.52
C LYS A 98 -9.35 -13.05 -32.67
N HIS A 99 -10.22 -12.03 -32.82
CA HIS A 99 -10.18 -11.07 -33.91
C HIS A 99 -10.63 -9.66 -33.48
N ASP A 100 -9.69 -8.73 -33.35
CA ASP A 100 -9.97 -7.34 -32.93
C ASP A 100 -10.56 -6.45 -34.03
N THR A 101 -10.53 -6.88 -35.29
CA THR A 101 -10.90 -6.06 -36.44
C THR A 101 -11.51 -6.92 -37.56
N TYR A 102 -12.60 -6.43 -38.13
CA TYR A 102 -13.24 -7.00 -39.31
C TYR A 102 -13.22 -6.00 -40.46
N THR A 103 -12.86 -6.48 -41.65
CA THR A 103 -12.89 -5.69 -42.88
C THR A 103 -13.94 -6.24 -43.83
N LEU A 104 -14.90 -5.39 -44.19
CA LEU A 104 -16.02 -5.71 -45.06
C LEU A 104 -15.88 -4.96 -46.37
N ILE A 105 -16.04 -5.68 -47.49
CA ILE A 105 -16.25 -5.07 -48.80
C ILE A 105 -17.75 -5.02 -49.05
N VAL A 106 -18.28 -3.80 -49.12
CA VAL A 106 -19.70 -3.54 -49.37
C VAL A 106 -19.90 -3.09 -50.81
N LYS A 107 -21.08 -3.41 -51.36
CA LYS A 107 -21.52 -2.99 -52.68
C LYS A 107 -22.82 -2.22 -52.55
N GLY A 108 -22.90 -1.09 -53.25
CA GLY A 108 -24.11 -0.30 -53.43
C GLY A 108 -24.49 -0.34 -54.90
N THR A 109 -25.73 -0.71 -55.19
CA THR A 109 -26.29 -0.70 -56.55
C THR A 109 -27.45 0.29 -56.60
N ASP A 110 -27.46 1.20 -57.56
CA ASP A 110 -28.58 2.12 -57.78
C ASP A 110 -29.85 1.37 -58.26
N MET A 111 -30.90 2.09 -58.65
CA MET A 111 -32.14 1.48 -59.16
C MET A 111 -32.75 0.48 -58.18
N ASN A 112 -32.54 0.70 -56.87
CA ASN A 112 -32.94 -0.18 -55.79
C ASN A 112 -32.41 -1.63 -55.95
N GLY A 113 -31.20 -1.78 -56.50
CA GLY A 113 -30.54 -3.08 -56.68
C GLY A 113 -30.96 -3.84 -57.94
N ALA A 114 -31.46 -3.14 -58.96
CA ALA A 114 -31.82 -3.76 -60.22
C ALA A 114 -30.59 -4.34 -60.94
N VAL A 115 -30.81 -5.34 -61.81
CA VAL A 115 -29.72 -6.05 -62.51
C VAL A 115 -28.99 -5.14 -63.51
N ASP A 116 -29.69 -4.15 -64.03
CA ASP A 116 -29.25 -3.12 -64.96
C ASP A 116 -28.77 -1.84 -64.27
N GLY A 117 -28.77 -1.78 -62.93
CA GLY A 117 -28.27 -0.64 -62.18
C GLY A 117 -26.75 -0.53 -62.12
N ASN A 118 -26.23 0.70 -62.01
CA ASN A 118 -24.79 0.93 -61.79
C ASN A 118 -24.42 0.58 -60.35
N SER A 119 -23.15 0.21 -60.14
CA SER A 119 -22.67 -0.26 -58.85
C SER A 119 -21.31 0.31 -58.49
N GLY A 120 -21.14 0.64 -57.22
CA GLY A 120 -19.84 0.91 -56.61
C GLY A 120 -19.55 0.00 -55.43
N THR A 121 -18.28 -0.04 -55.03
CA THR A 121 -17.82 -0.80 -53.86
C THR A 121 -17.09 0.08 -52.88
N GLY A 122 -17.28 -0.18 -51.59
CA GLY A 122 -16.59 0.50 -50.49
C GLY A 122 -15.98 -0.50 -49.50
N THR A 123 -15.06 -0.01 -48.68
CA THR A 123 -14.48 -0.76 -47.56
C THR A 123 -15.00 -0.20 -46.25
N VAL A 124 -15.51 -1.08 -45.39
CA VAL A 124 -15.91 -0.75 -44.02
C VAL A 124 -15.02 -1.52 -43.05
N THR A 125 -14.43 -0.82 -42.08
CA THR A 125 -13.62 -1.44 -41.02
C THR A 125 -14.38 -1.36 -39.70
N ILE A 126 -14.61 -2.49 -39.07
CA ILE A 126 -15.29 -2.59 -37.77
C ILE A 126 -14.28 -3.05 -36.73
N SER A 127 -14.02 -2.24 -35.71
CA SER A 127 -13.20 -2.61 -34.56
C SER A 127 -14.05 -3.27 -33.48
N ILE A 128 -13.54 -4.34 -32.89
CA ILE A 128 -14.17 -4.99 -31.75
C ILE A 128 -13.64 -4.35 -30.47
N LEU A 129 -14.54 -3.83 -29.64
CA LEU A 129 -14.22 -3.23 -28.36
C LEU A 129 -14.16 -4.31 -27.28
N ASP A 130 -13.16 -4.16 -26.41
CA ASP A 130 -12.84 -5.08 -25.32
C ASP A 130 -13.88 -5.05 -24.21
N VAL A 131 -14.18 -6.21 -23.65
CA VAL A 131 -14.87 -6.38 -22.37
C VAL A 131 -14.03 -7.29 -21.47
N ASN A 132 -14.14 -7.12 -20.15
CA ASN A 132 -13.37 -7.93 -19.21
C ASN A 132 -13.96 -9.34 -19.05
N ASP A 133 -13.70 -10.24 -19.99
CA ASP A 133 -14.16 -11.62 -19.96
C ASP A 133 -13.04 -12.66 -19.75
N ASN A 134 -11.77 -12.23 -19.68
CA ASN A 134 -10.65 -13.10 -19.33
C ASN A 134 -10.18 -12.85 -17.90
N VAL A 135 -10.12 -13.92 -17.09
CA VAL A 135 -9.61 -13.83 -15.72
C VAL A 135 -8.08 -13.92 -15.74
N PRO A 136 -7.35 -13.01 -15.05
CA PRO A 136 -5.91 -12.99 -15.03
C PRO A 136 -5.40 -14.21 -14.29
N THR A 137 -4.31 -14.77 -14.79
CA THR A 137 -3.67 -15.93 -14.18
C THR A 137 -2.17 -15.71 -14.06
N LEU A 138 -1.56 -16.27 -13.03
CA LEU A 138 -0.11 -16.29 -12.93
C LEU A 138 0.48 -17.45 -13.74
N LYS A 139 1.68 -17.23 -14.29
CA LYS A 139 2.44 -18.23 -15.07
C LYS A 139 2.68 -19.53 -14.30
N SER A 140 2.80 -19.45 -12.98
CA SER A 140 3.05 -20.59 -12.10
C SER A 140 2.14 -20.54 -10.88
N ALA A 141 1.71 -21.70 -10.39
CA ALA A 141 0.90 -21.81 -9.17
C ALA A 141 1.74 -21.56 -7.89
N TYR A 142 3.06 -21.68 -8.02
CA TYR A 142 4.02 -21.66 -6.93
C TYR A 142 5.25 -20.87 -7.35
N TYR A 143 5.72 -19.99 -6.47
CA TYR A 143 6.91 -19.17 -6.64
C TYR A 143 7.82 -19.36 -5.44
N GLU A 144 9.11 -19.61 -5.69
CA GLU A 144 10.15 -19.64 -4.67
C GLU A 144 11.06 -18.44 -4.82
N CYS A 145 11.37 -17.83 -3.69
CA CYS A 145 12.30 -16.71 -3.61
C CYS A 145 13.01 -16.72 -2.27
N SER A 146 14.02 -15.88 -2.16
CA SER A 146 14.78 -15.72 -0.94
C SER A 146 15.07 -14.24 -0.69
N VAL A 147 15.18 -13.89 0.60
CA VAL A 147 15.53 -12.54 1.02
C VAL A 147 16.52 -12.63 2.17
N GLU A 148 17.51 -11.75 2.15
CA GLU A 148 18.47 -11.65 3.24
C GLU A 148 17.78 -11.07 4.48
N GLU A 149 18.08 -11.64 5.65
CA GLU A 149 17.67 -11.05 6.91
C GLU A 149 18.26 -9.64 7.11
N ASN A 150 17.73 -8.87 8.06
CA ASN A 150 18.18 -7.51 8.34
C ASN A 150 18.10 -6.53 7.14
N THR A 151 17.33 -6.88 6.10
CA THR A 151 17.03 -5.99 4.97
C THR A 151 15.61 -5.43 5.05
N VAL A 152 15.39 -4.26 4.45
CA VAL A 152 14.07 -3.61 4.42
C VAL A 152 13.92 -2.76 3.17
N ASN A 153 12.69 -2.61 2.69
CA ASN A 153 12.33 -1.91 1.45
C ASN A 153 13.01 -2.47 0.19
N VAL A 154 13.29 -3.77 0.21
CA VAL A 154 13.85 -4.50 -0.93
C VAL A 154 12.75 -5.22 -1.70
N GLU A 155 12.93 -5.33 -3.01
CA GLU A 155 12.11 -6.17 -3.86
C GLU A 155 12.48 -7.63 -3.63
N VAL A 156 11.48 -8.45 -3.30
CA VAL A 156 11.67 -9.89 -3.01
C VAL A 156 11.45 -10.72 -4.26
N VAL A 157 10.36 -10.46 -4.98
CA VAL A 157 10.01 -11.17 -6.21
C VAL A 157 9.06 -10.34 -7.08
N ARG A 158 9.17 -10.52 -8.40
CA ARG A 158 8.18 -10.09 -9.39
C ARG A 158 7.42 -11.27 -9.94
N ILE A 159 6.09 -11.17 -9.95
CA ILE A 159 5.20 -12.22 -10.47
C ILE A 159 4.35 -11.68 -11.62
N GLN A 160 4.51 -12.27 -12.81
CA GLN A 160 3.79 -11.84 -14.01
C GLN A 160 2.34 -12.35 -14.01
N ALA A 161 1.37 -11.44 -14.12
CA ALA A 161 -0.01 -11.77 -14.48
C ALA A 161 -0.14 -11.88 -16.00
N ILE A 162 -0.86 -12.92 -16.45
CA ILE A 162 -1.19 -13.19 -17.84
C ILE A 162 -2.69 -12.97 -17.98
N ASP A 163 -3.03 -12.02 -18.84
CA ASP A 163 -4.39 -11.63 -19.15
C ASP A 163 -4.48 -11.36 -20.66
N MET A 164 -5.56 -11.83 -21.28
CA MET A 164 -5.77 -11.79 -22.74
C MET A 164 -6.55 -10.55 -23.18
N ASP A 165 -7.20 -9.85 -22.26
CA ASP A 165 -7.93 -8.61 -22.53
C ASP A 165 -6.97 -7.52 -23.07
N GLN A 166 -7.55 -6.44 -23.58
CA GLN A 166 -6.79 -5.37 -24.22
C GLN A 166 -5.74 -4.75 -23.28
N LYS A 167 -4.46 -4.91 -23.65
CA LYS A 167 -3.32 -4.39 -22.88
C LYS A 167 -3.44 -2.90 -22.58
N TYR A 168 -2.96 -2.52 -21.39
CA TYR A 168 -2.98 -1.16 -20.86
C TYR A 168 -4.38 -0.58 -20.60
N THR A 169 -5.41 -1.43 -20.54
CA THR A 169 -6.74 -1.07 -20.04
C THR A 169 -6.95 -1.61 -18.61
N ASP A 170 -8.02 -1.16 -17.96
CA ASP A 170 -8.41 -1.68 -16.64
C ASP A 170 -8.94 -3.12 -16.69
N ASN A 171 -9.36 -3.60 -17.88
CA ASN A 171 -9.74 -5.01 -18.11
C ASN A 171 -8.49 -5.89 -18.01
N TRP A 172 -7.37 -5.48 -18.60
CA TRP A 172 -6.11 -6.23 -18.53
C TRP A 172 -5.31 -6.03 -17.22
N LEU A 173 -5.44 -4.87 -16.57
CA LEU A 173 -4.58 -4.50 -15.44
C LEU A 173 -4.89 -5.31 -14.19
N ALA A 174 -3.88 -6.06 -13.71
CA ALA A 174 -3.98 -6.93 -12.55
C ALA A 174 -3.92 -6.16 -11.22
N ILE A 175 -4.70 -6.63 -10.26
CA ILE A 175 -4.71 -6.22 -8.86
C ILE A 175 -4.35 -7.44 -8.03
N PHE A 176 -3.19 -7.36 -7.39
CA PHE A 176 -2.69 -8.42 -6.52
C PHE A 176 -3.08 -8.16 -5.07
N THR A 177 -3.53 -9.21 -4.39
CA THR A 177 -3.90 -9.14 -2.97
C THR A 177 -3.26 -10.28 -2.21
N ILE A 178 -2.61 -9.98 -1.08
CA ILE A 178 -2.13 -10.99 -0.13
C ILE A 178 -3.32 -11.44 0.71
N VAL A 179 -3.70 -12.72 0.58
CA VAL A 179 -4.87 -13.33 1.23
C VAL A 179 -4.49 -13.84 2.62
N SER A 180 -3.31 -14.45 2.79
CA SER A 180 -2.82 -14.94 4.09
C SER A 180 -1.29 -15.10 4.12
N GLY A 181 -0.73 -15.34 5.30
CA GLY A 181 0.70 -15.53 5.52
C GLY A 181 1.47 -14.23 5.75
N ASN A 182 0.76 -13.11 5.95
CA ASN A 182 1.34 -11.79 6.18
C ASN A 182 0.69 -11.05 7.36
N GLU A 183 0.30 -11.79 8.39
CA GLU A 183 -0.44 -11.28 9.56
C GLU A 183 0.38 -10.25 10.35
N ALA A 184 1.71 -10.41 10.36
CA ALA A 184 2.64 -9.48 10.98
C ALA A 184 2.99 -8.26 10.09
N GLY A 185 2.54 -8.23 8.83
CA GLY A 185 2.76 -7.13 7.89
C GLY A 185 4.22 -6.96 7.48
N TYR A 186 4.93 -8.06 7.22
CA TYR A 186 6.29 -8.04 6.68
C TYR A 186 6.32 -7.62 5.21
N PHE A 187 5.32 -8.01 4.43
CA PHE A 187 5.30 -7.82 2.98
C PHE A 187 4.23 -6.84 2.54
N SER A 188 4.47 -6.21 1.40
CA SER A 188 3.47 -5.47 0.63
C SER A 188 3.56 -5.91 -0.82
N ILE A 189 2.44 -5.86 -1.55
CA ILE A 189 2.40 -6.18 -2.98
C ILE A 189 1.80 -5.01 -3.75
N SER A 190 2.39 -4.68 -4.90
CA SER A 190 1.92 -3.60 -5.77
C SER A 190 2.05 -3.99 -7.24
N THR A 191 1.12 -3.56 -8.09
CA THR A 191 1.18 -3.83 -9.52
C THR A 191 2.05 -2.79 -10.26
N ASP A 192 2.94 -3.26 -11.13
CA ASP A 192 3.55 -2.45 -12.18
C ASP A 192 2.59 -2.32 -13.37
N ASN A 193 2.08 -1.11 -13.61
CA ASN A 193 1.09 -0.86 -14.65
C ASN A 193 1.64 -0.97 -16.10
N LYS A 194 2.96 -1.06 -16.27
CA LYS A 194 3.57 -1.23 -17.60
C LYS A 194 3.76 -2.69 -17.96
N THR A 195 4.15 -3.51 -16.99
CA THR A 195 4.46 -4.93 -17.22
C THR A 195 3.35 -5.88 -16.77
N ASN A 196 2.38 -5.40 -15.98
CA ASN A 196 1.35 -6.22 -15.32
C ASN A 196 1.94 -7.23 -14.31
N GLU A 197 3.07 -6.88 -13.70
CA GLU A 197 3.73 -7.69 -12.70
C GLU A 197 3.34 -7.25 -11.29
N GLY A 198 3.11 -8.21 -10.40
CA GLY A 198 3.01 -7.99 -8.97
C GLY A 198 4.41 -7.93 -8.37
N ILE A 199 4.77 -6.79 -7.78
CA ILE A 199 6.04 -6.57 -7.10
C ILE A 199 5.82 -6.78 -5.61
N VAL A 200 6.45 -7.81 -5.04
CA VAL A 200 6.46 -8.07 -3.60
C VAL A 200 7.63 -7.35 -2.96
N ILE A 201 7.36 -6.52 -1.97
CA ILE A 201 8.35 -5.67 -1.29
C ILE A 201 8.35 -6.01 0.20
N LEU A 202 9.54 -6.24 0.77
CA LEU A 202 9.73 -6.40 2.20
C LEU A 202 9.68 -5.03 2.90
N LYS A 203 8.82 -4.89 3.92
CA LYS A 203 8.55 -3.64 4.66
C LYS A 203 9.03 -3.66 6.10
N LYS A 204 9.38 -4.83 6.63
CA LYS A 204 9.96 -5.00 7.97
C LYS A 204 11.12 -5.97 7.88
N GLU A 205 12.14 -5.74 8.70
CA GLU A 205 13.28 -6.64 8.81
C GLU A 205 12.82 -8.02 9.31
N LEU A 206 13.43 -9.06 8.74
CA LEU A 206 13.30 -10.43 9.17
C LEU A 206 14.58 -10.79 9.95
N ASP A 207 14.43 -11.65 10.96
CA ASP A 207 15.51 -12.26 11.74
C ASP A 207 15.45 -13.76 11.44
N TYR A 208 16.51 -14.32 10.86
CA TYR A 208 16.55 -15.72 10.43
C TYR A 208 16.45 -16.69 11.61
N GLU A 209 17.04 -16.35 12.75
CA GLU A 209 16.99 -17.17 13.95
C GLU A 209 15.58 -17.25 14.54
N ASP A 210 14.76 -16.22 14.35
CA ASP A 210 13.37 -16.18 14.77
C ASP A 210 12.41 -16.73 13.67
N LEU A 211 12.65 -16.44 12.38
CA LEU A 211 11.79 -16.85 11.26
C LEU A 211 12.59 -17.20 10.00
N LYS A 212 12.64 -18.48 9.65
CA LYS A 212 13.44 -18.99 8.51
C LYS A 212 12.70 -18.99 7.17
N GLU A 213 11.39 -19.18 7.20
CA GLU A 213 10.58 -19.33 6.01
C GLU A 213 9.18 -18.76 6.24
N ILE A 214 8.60 -18.20 5.19
CA ILE A 214 7.24 -17.70 5.19
C ILE A 214 6.57 -18.00 3.85
N SER A 215 5.29 -18.38 3.89
CA SER A 215 4.50 -18.68 2.71
C SER A 215 3.32 -17.73 2.61
N LEU A 216 3.27 -16.95 1.53
CA LEU A 216 2.18 -16.03 1.23
C LEU A 216 1.18 -16.70 0.30
N GLN A 217 -0.11 -16.60 0.63
CA GLN A 217 -1.17 -16.86 -0.33
C GLN A 217 -1.56 -15.55 -1.00
N VAL A 218 -1.49 -15.48 -2.32
CA VAL A 218 -1.87 -14.30 -3.10
C VAL A 218 -2.98 -14.64 -4.08
N SER A 219 -3.86 -13.68 -4.33
CA SER A 219 -4.87 -13.74 -5.38
C SER A 219 -4.63 -12.60 -6.38
N VAL A 220 -5.09 -12.80 -7.60
CA VAL A 220 -5.02 -11.83 -8.69
C VAL A 220 -6.41 -11.64 -9.29
N THR A 221 -6.76 -10.39 -9.54
CA THR A 221 -8.03 -9.95 -10.14
C THR A 221 -7.76 -8.81 -11.09
N ASN A 222 -8.72 -8.37 -11.89
CA ASN A 222 -8.56 -7.16 -12.71
C ASN A 222 -8.95 -5.92 -11.92
N LYS A 223 -8.53 -4.76 -12.41
CA LYS A 223 -8.99 -3.48 -11.87
C LYS A 223 -10.45 -3.20 -12.26
N ALA A 224 -10.86 -3.59 -13.46
CA ALA A 224 -12.25 -3.54 -13.90
C ALA A 224 -13.08 -4.70 -13.31
N GLU A 225 -14.39 -4.51 -13.22
CA GLU A 225 -15.31 -5.60 -12.88
C GLU A 225 -15.44 -6.57 -14.05
N TYR A 226 -15.64 -7.85 -13.74
CA TYR A 226 -15.83 -8.89 -14.75
C TYR A 226 -17.14 -8.72 -15.51
N HIS A 227 -17.11 -9.01 -16.80
CA HIS A 227 -18.30 -9.15 -17.60
C HIS A 227 -19.16 -10.31 -17.09
N SER A 228 -20.48 -10.20 -17.28
CA SER A 228 -21.47 -11.18 -16.82
C SER A 228 -21.29 -12.61 -17.37
N SER A 229 -20.49 -12.78 -18.41
CA SER A 229 -20.09 -14.09 -18.95
C SER A 229 -19.16 -14.86 -18.01
N VAL A 230 -18.41 -14.16 -17.16
CA VAL A 230 -17.44 -14.76 -16.23
C VAL A 230 -18.14 -15.20 -14.95
N VAL A 231 -18.06 -16.48 -14.64
CA VAL A 231 -18.61 -17.06 -13.41
C VAL A 231 -17.47 -17.48 -12.50
N ILE A 232 -17.22 -16.70 -11.44
CA ILE A 232 -16.19 -17.01 -10.44
C ILE A 232 -16.85 -17.74 -9.27
N THR A 233 -16.60 -19.05 -9.16
CA THR A 233 -17.12 -19.88 -8.06
C THR A 233 -16.17 -19.88 -6.86
N GLU A 234 -14.87 -19.82 -7.10
CA GLU A 234 -13.83 -19.79 -6.07
C GLU A 234 -12.69 -18.86 -6.50
N THR A 235 -12.18 -18.06 -5.56
CA THR A 235 -11.00 -17.23 -5.81
C THR A 235 -9.76 -18.12 -5.86
N LYS A 236 -9.11 -18.17 -7.02
CA LYS A 236 -7.85 -18.90 -7.18
C LYS A 236 -6.73 -18.20 -6.42
N THR A 237 -6.04 -18.96 -5.59
CA THR A 237 -4.85 -18.48 -4.86
C THR A 237 -3.57 -19.11 -5.40
N TYR A 238 -2.47 -18.41 -5.16
CA TYR A 238 -1.12 -18.76 -5.59
C TYR A 238 -0.20 -18.67 -4.38
N THR A 239 0.76 -19.58 -4.31
CA THR A 239 1.68 -19.64 -3.17
C THR A 239 3.00 -18.99 -3.54
N ILE A 240 3.47 -18.04 -2.72
CA ILE A 240 4.83 -17.51 -2.77
C ILE A 240 5.55 -17.98 -1.51
N HIS A 241 6.51 -18.89 -1.67
CA HIS A 241 7.39 -19.34 -0.60
C HIS A 241 8.64 -18.44 -0.59
N VAL A 242 8.91 -17.84 0.57
CA VAL A 242 10.04 -16.96 0.82
C VAL A 242 10.92 -17.61 1.87
N SER A 243 12.16 -17.90 1.50
CA SER A 243 13.19 -18.36 2.44
C SER A 243 14.04 -17.17 2.91
N VAL A 244 14.35 -17.14 4.20
CA VAL A 244 15.24 -16.14 4.77
C VAL A 244 16.66 -16.66 4.68
N ILE A 245 17.56 -15.85 4.15
CA ILE A 245 18.99 -16.15 4.08
C ILE A 245 19.64 -15.60 5.34
N ASN A 246 20.21 -16.49 6.15
CA ASN A 246 21.04 -16.13 7.30
C ASN A 246 22.26 -15.29 6.84
N GLN A 247 22.51 -14.20 7.55
CA GLN A 247 23.65 -13.31 7.38
C GLN A 247 24.52 -13.35 8.64
N PRO A 248 25.86 -13.43 8.52
CA PRO A 248 26.75 -13.50 9.68
C PRO A 248 26.63 -12.29 10.63
N GLU A 249 26.01 -12.51 11.77
CA GLU A 249 25.72 -11.49 12.76
C GLU A 249 26.82 -11.36 13.82
N GLY A 250 26.68 -10.33 14.66
CA GLY A 250 27.57 -10.12 15.81
C GLY A 250 26.96 -10.65 17.10
N PRO A 251 27.64 -10.45 18.23
CA PRO A 251 27.01 -10.70 19.52
C PRO A 251 25.83 -9.75 19.74
N ARG A 252 24.80 -10.20 20.46
CA ARG A 252 23.68 -9.39 20.95
C ARG A 252 23.32 -9.71 22.39
N PHE A 253 22.58 -8.83 23.04
CA PHE A 253 21.99 -9.11 24.35
C PHE A 253 20.50 -9.43 24.19
N LYS A 254 20.06 -10.61 24.67
CA LYS A 254 18.64 -11.03 24.68
C LYS A 254 18.26 -11.37 26.15
N PRO A 255 17.37 -10.61 26.80
CA PRO A 255 16.72 -9.38 26.32
C PRO A 255 17.72 -8.23 26.16
N ALA A 256 17.36 -7.18 25.40
CA ALA A 256 18.17 -5.97 25.21
C ALA A 256 18.27 -5.09 26.47
N VAL A 257 17.32 -5.24 27.39
CA VAL A 257 17.31 -4.59 28.70
C VAL A 257 17.24 -5.66 29.79
N LYS A 258 18.26 -5.71 30.66
CA LYS A 258 18.28 -6.54 31.86
C LYS A 258 17.76 -5.74 33.04
N VAL A 259 16.57 -6.10 33.52
CA VAL A 259 15.96 -5.50 34.71
C VAL A 259 16.42 -6.23 35.96
N ILE A 260 16.82 -5.49 36.99
CA ILE A 260 17.23 -5.98 38.31
C ILE A 260 16.53 -5.11 39.34
N THR A 261 15.97 -5.72 40.39
CA THR A 261 15.35 -4.97 41.48
C THR A 261 16.19 -5.10 42.75
N ILE A 262 16.54 -3.97 43.37
CA ILE A 262 17.43 -3.90 44.55
C ILE A 262 16.82 -2.93 45.55
N SER A 263 16.84 -3.26 46.85
CA SER A 263 16.46 -2.33 47.94
C SER A 263 17.64 -1.43 48.27
N GLU A 264 17.41 -0.16 48.63
CA GLU A 264 18.49 0.71 49.15
C GLU A 264 18.89 0.41 50.60
N GLU A 265 18.13 -0.45 51.29
CA GLU A 265 18.41 -0.84 52.67
C GLU A 265 19.87 -1.31 52.86
N HIS A 266 20.65 -0.51 53.58
CA HIS A 266 22.08 -0.74 53.83
C HIS A 266 22.39 -2.11 54.45
N SER A 267 21.53 -2.64 55.34
CA SER A 267 21.70 -3.96 55.98
C SER A 267 21.61 -5.12 55.01
N SER A 268 20.89 -4.94 53.90
CA SER A 268 20.64 -6.00 52.90
C SER A 268 21.68 -6.02 51.79
N ILE A 269 22.48 -4.96 51.64
CA ILE A 269 23.43 -4.78 50.54
C ILE A 269 24.86 -5.08 50.98
N THR A 270 25.55 -5.91 50.19
CA THR A 270 26.99 -6.10 50.31
C THR A 270 27.65 -5.63 49.01
N LEU A 271 28.47 -4.57 49.11
CA LEU A 271 29.26 -4.08 47.98
C LEU A 271 30.17 -5.19 47.43
N ASN A 272 30.46 -5.13 46.12
CA ASN A 272 31.27 -6.11 45.40
C ASN A 272 30.69 -7.55 45.34
N LYS A 273 29.49 -7.79 45.85
CA LYS A 273 28.75 -9.04 45.59
C LYS A 273 28.16 -9.01 44.17
N VAL A 274 28.18 -10.15 43.49
CA VAL A 274 27.54 -10.31 42.17
C VAL A 274 26.03 -10.19 42.34
N ILE A 275 25.43 -9.20 41.68
CA ILE A 275 23.98 -8.95 41.70
C ILE A 275 23.27 -9.63 40.53
N THR A 276 23.93 -9.70 39.38
CA THR A 276 23.44 -10.46 38.22
C THR A 276 24.59 -10.77 37.27
N ARG A 277 24.32 -11.65 36.31
CA ARG A 277 25.20 -11.92 35.18
C ARG A 277 24.45 -11.63 33.89
N TYR A 278 25.06 -10.86 32.99
CA TYR A 278 24.43 -10.45 31.74
C TYR A 278 25.37 -10.74 30.57
N VAL A 279 25.33 -11.99 30.12
CA VAL A 279 26.20 -12.50 29.04
C VAL A 279 25.56 -12.15 27.70
N ALA A 280 26.38 -11.75 26.73
CA ALA A 280 25.94 -11.62 25.34
C ALA A 280 25.86 -13.01 24.69
N ILE A 281 24.91 -13.17 23.78
CA ILE A 281 24.82 -14.35 22.91
C ILE A 281 25.37 -13.99 21.54
N ASP A 282 25.92 -14.97 20.84
CA ASP A 282 26.20 -14.89 19.42
C ASP A 282 24.87 -15.02 18.67
N SER A 283 24.57 -14.06 17.77
CA SER A 283 23.20 -13.97 17.23
C SER A 283 22.88 -15.10 16.27
N ASP A 284 23.86 -15.61 15.52
CA ASP A 284 23.70 -16.74 14.59
C ASP A 284 23.51 -18.08 15.31
N THR A 285 24.33 -18.35 16.32
CA THR A 285 24.31 -19.65 17.03
C THR A 285 23.32 -19.68 18.18
N LEU A 286 22.86 -18.52 18.66
CA LEU A 286 22.05 -18.34 19.87
C LEU A 286 22.71 -18.88 21.15
N LEU A 287 24.01 -19.19 21.11
CA LEU A 287 24.80 -19.65 22.25
C LEU A 287 25.52 -18.46 22.90
N ASN A 288 26.04 -18.66 24.11
CA ASN A 288 26.86 -17.64 24.76
C ASN A 288 28.03 -17.25 23.85
N ALA A 289 28.19 -15.94 23.62
CA ALA A 289 29.26 -15.43 22.79
C ALA A 289 30.61 -15.86 23.38
N THR A 290 31.45 -16.44 22.53
CA THR A 290 32.81 -16.87 22.89
C THR A 290 33.83 -15.89 22.32
N ASN A 291 35.04 -15.88 22.87
CA ASN A 291 36.10 -14.96 22.42
C ASN A 291 35.68 -13.46 22.45
N VAL A 292 34.91 -13.10 23.48
CA VAL A 292 34.46 -11.73 23.74
C VAL A 292 35.06 -11.16 25.01
N ARG A 293 35.05 -9.85 25.12
CA ARG A 293 35.29 -9.12 26.37
C ARG A 293 34.15 -8.17 26.66
N TYR A 294 33.88 -7.96 27.94
CA TYR A 294 32.87 -7.03 28.42
C TYR A 294 33.53 -5.75 28.94
N ALA A 295 32.84 -4.64 28.74
CA ALA A 295 33.23 -3.34 29.25
C ALA A 295 32.02 -2.62 29.81
N LYS A 296 32.27 -1.75 30.79
CA LYS A 296 31.25 -0.83 31.27
C LYS A 296 31.10 0.31 30.27
N GLY A 297 29.86 0.55 29.84
CA GLY A 297 29.48 1.71 29.05
C GLY A 297 29.07 2.88 29.95
N GLN A 298 27.95 3.51 29.61
CA GLN A 298 27.37 4.60 30.39
C GLN A 298 26.97 4.14 31.81
N ASP A 299 27.38 4.88 32.83
CA ASP A 299 27.06 4.65 34.25
C ASP A 299 27.24 5.98 34.99
N VAL A 300 26.17 6.80 34.99
CA VAL A 300 26.24 8.24 35.29
C VAL A 300 26.75 8.59 36.70
N ASP A 301 26.49 7.72 37.67
CA ASP A 301 26.96 7.86 39.06
C ASP A 301 27.88 6.73 39.49
N ASN A 302 28.42 5.94 38.55
CA ASN A 302 29.41 4.89 38.82
C ASN A 302 28.90 3.82 39.83
N TRP A 303 27.64 3.39 39.71
CA TRP A 303 27.01 2.42 40.62
C TRP A 303 27.52 0.99 40.39
N LEU A 304 28.08 0.69 39.22
CA LEU A 304 28.35 -0.69 38.82
C LEU A 304 29.81 -0.94 38.48
N ASN A 305 30.26 -2.15 38.82
CA ASN A 305 31.47 -2.76 38.29
C ASN A 305 31.09 -3.99 37.47
N ILE A 306 31.66 -4.10 36.27
CA ILE A 306 31.39 -5.20 35.34
C ILE A 306 32.68 -5.99 35.13
N ASP A 307 32.63 -7.29 35.36
CA ASP A 307 33.76 -8.19 35.08
C ASP A 307 33.93 -8.36 33.56
N GLY A 308 35.12 -8.02 33.06
CA GLY A 308 35.41 -8.03 31.63
C GLY A 308 35.46 -9.41 30.96
N LYS A 309 35.45 -10.51 31.74
CA LYS A 309 35.47 -11.88 31.22
C LYS A 309 34.16 -12.61 31.47
N THR A 310 33.58 -12.48 32.66
CA THR A 310 32.39 -13.27 33.04
C THR A 310 31.08 -12.55 32.76
N ALA A 311 31.11 -11.22 32.56
CA ALA A 311 29.94 -10.35 32.54
C ALA A 311 29.15 -10.35 33.87
N ASP A 312 29.82 -10.68 34.98
CA ASP A 312 29.25 -10.51 36.31
C ASP A 312 29.17 -9.02 36.66
N ILE A 313 28.00 -8.57 37.10
CA ILE A 313 27.73 -7.20 37.49
C ILE A 313 27.69 -7.14 39.01
N ARG A 314 28.38 -6.15 39.58
CA ARG A 314 28.52 -5.92 41.02
C ARG A 314 28.21 -4.47 41.35
N LEU A 315 27.69 -4.23 42.55
CA LEU A 315 27.52 -2.88 43.07
C LEU A 315 28.86 -2.30 43.53
N ASN A 316 29.18 -1.12 43.02
CA ASN A 316 30.30 -0.27 43.42
C ASN A 316 29.85 0.81 44.44
N LYS A 317 28.59 1.24 44.36
CA LYS A 317 27.93 2.12 45.33
C LYS A 317 26.64 1.46 45.82
N ILE A 318 26.21 1.85 47.01
CA ILE A 318 24.90 1.48 47.54
C ILE A 318 23.87 2.29 46.73
N PRO A 319 22.87 1.63 46.12
CA PRO A 319 21.73 2.31 45.52
C PRO A 319 21.03 3.22 46.53
N ASP A 320 20.56 4.37 46.06
CA ASP A 320 19.89 5.41 46.83
C ASP A 320 18.68 5.84 45.98
N TYR A 321 17.47 5.70 46.50
CA TYR A 321 16.21 5.96 45.80
C TYR A 321 16.01 7.46 45.56
N GLU A 322 16.44 8.30 46.51
CA GLU A 322 16.37 9.77 46.46
C GLU A 322 17.40 10.38 45.52
N SER A 323 18.28 9.56 44.92
CA SER A 323 19.27 10.01 43.97
C SER A 323 18.63 10.62 42.72
N LYS A 324 19.09 11.83 42.36
CA LYS A 324 18.66 12.58 41.16
C LYS A 324 18.93 11.86 39.82
N PHE A 325 19.68 10.76 39.84
CA PHE A 325 20.04 9.98 38.65
C PHE A 325 19.02 8.88 38.33
N LEU A 326 18.02 8.66 39.19
CA LEU A 326 16.91 7.76 38.91
C LEU A 326 15.89 8.44 38.01
N ILE A 327 15.33 7.67 37.09
CA ILE A 327 14.18 8.07 36.26
C ILE A 327 13.05 7.12 36.65
N ASN A 328 12.01 7.64 37.29
CA ASN A 328 10.88 6.86 37.81
C ASN A 328 11.33 5.66 38.68
N GLY A 329 12.24 5.88 39.63
CA GLY A 329 12.78 4.83 40.51
C GLY A 329 13.70 3.83 39.82
N THR A 330 14.14 4.10 38.58
CA THR A 330 15.04 3.22 37.83
C THR A 330 16.35 3.92 37.49
N TYR A 331 17.47 3.28 37.82
CA TYR A 331 18.81 3.68 37.42
C TYR A 331 19.26 2.92 36.17
N TYR A 332 19.79 3.62 35.17
CA TYR A 332 20.20 3.04 33.89
C TYR A 332 21.72 3.06 33.70
N ALA A 333 22.26 1.91 33.27
CA ALA A 333 23.65 1.76 32.89
C ALA A 333 23.78 0.87 31.64
N HIS A 334 24.92 0.92 30.96
CA HIS A 334 25.19 0.10 29.77
C HIS A 334 26.33 -0.88 30.02
N ILE A 335 26.18 -2.07 29.44
CA ILE A 335 27.24 -3.06 29.27
C ILE A 335 27.55 -3.19 27.78
N ILE A 336 28.83 -3.24 27.43
CA ILE A 336 29.28 -3.39 26.05
C ILE A 336 29.99 -4.74 25.94
N CYS A 337 29.60 -5.54 24.95
CA CYS A 337 30.30 -6.76 24.55
C CYS A 337 31.11 -6.44 23.28
N ILE A 338 32.38 -6.87 23.23
CA ILE A 338 33.29 -6.63 22.10
C ILE A 338 33.90 -7.97 21.69
N THR A 339 33.76 -8.36 20.42
CA THR A 339 34.47 -9.54 19.89
C THR A 339 35.96 -9.25 19.75
N ASN A 340 36.80 -10.25 19.97
CA ASN A 340 38.25 -10.12 19.78
C ASN A 340 38.69 -10.35 18.32
N GLU A 341 37.73 -10.56 17.41
CA GLU A 341 37.96 -10.76 15.98
C GLU A 341 38.21 -9.41 15.27
N VAL A 342 38.72 -9.44 14.04
CA VAL A 342 38.99 -8.25 13.23
C VAL A 342 38.20 -8.35 11.92
N PRO A 343 37.27 -7.42 11.62
CA PRO A 343 36.88 -6.27 12.44
C PRO A 343 36.11 -6.66 13.71
N ALA A 344 36.34 -5.94 14.80
CA ALA A 344 35.65 -6.19 16.06
C ALA A 344 34.18 -5.78 15.94
N LYS A 345 33.27 -6.69 16.29
CA LYS A 345 31.83 -6.43 16.39
C LYS A 345 31.50 -6.07 17.83
N THR A 346 30.54 -5.17 18.03
CA THR A 346 30.15 -4.69 19.36
C THR A 346 28.65 -4.81 19.59
N ALA A 347 28.26 -5.21 20.79
CA ALA A 347 26.87 -5.21 21.27
C ALA A 347 26.74 -4.30 22.48
N THR A 348 25.64 -3.57 22.60
CA THR A 348 25.33 -2.79 23.80
C THR A 348 24.05 -3.32 24.44
N GLY A 349 24.12 -3.66 25.72
CA GLY A 349 22.99 -4.07 26.55
C GLY A 349 22.70 -2.99 27.59
N THR A 350 21.41 -2.82 27.92
CA THR A 350 20.98 -1.88 28.96
C THR A 350 20.74 -2.62 30.26
N ILE A 351 21.25 -2.09 31.37
CA ILE A 351 20.98 -2.57 32.72
C ILE A 351 20.04 -1.55 33.36
N ALA A 352 18.88 -2.00 33.78
CA ALA A 352 17.87 -1.19 34.46
C ALA A 352 17.75 -1.68 35.91
N ILE A 353 18.23 -0.87 36.85
CA ILE A 353 18.16 -1.16 38.29
C ILE A 353 16.96 -0.43 38.86
N GLN A 354 15.91 -1.17 39.17
CA GLN A 354 14.76 -0.67 39.91
C GLN A 354 15.12 -0.64 41.38
N VAL A 355 15.18 0.56 41.96
CA VAL A 355 15.47 0.74 43.38
C VAL A 355 14.16 0.70 44.14
N LYS A 356 14.11 -0.10 45.21
CA LYS A 356 13.00 -0.07 46.16
C LYS A 356 13.35 0.93 47.26
N ASP A 357 12.46 1.90 47.41
CA ASP A 357 12.44 2.88 48.50
C ASP A 357 12.38 2.16 49.86
N PHE A 358 13.28 2.55 50.75
CA PHE A 358 13.35 2.14 52.14
C PHE A 358 13.38 3.39 53.02
N ASN A 359 12.56 3.43 54.07
CA ASN A 359 12.50 4.58 54.98
C ASN A 359 13.86 4.82 55.67
N ASP A 360 14.66 5.74 55.11
CA ASP A 360 15.97 6.12 55.60
C ASP A 360 16.14 7.65 55.74
N HIS A 361 15.19 8.43 55.24
CA HIS A 361 15.05 9.84 55.55
C HIS A 361 14.04 10.05 56.68
N CYS A 362 14.13 11.22 57.31
CA CYS A 362 13.20 11.62 58.34
C CYS A 362 12.64 13.01 58.02
N PRO A 363 11.42 13.33 58.50
CA PRO A 363 10.81 14.61 58.17
C PRO A 363 11.63 15.77 58.73
N VAL A 364 12.09 16.66 57.85
CA VAL A 364 12.84 17.87 58.23
C VAL A 364 12.03 19.12 57.93
N LEU A 365 12.08 20.10 58.83
CA LEU A 365 11.45 21.40 58.60
C LEU A 365 12.11 22.11 57.42
N MET A 366 11.30 22.58 56.46
CA MET A 366 11.77 23.33 55.30
C MET A 366 12.48 24.64 55.69
N HIS A 367 12.04 25.24 56.80
CA HIS A 367 12.63 26.44 57.37
C HIS A 367 12.94 26.24 58.86
N GLN A 368 14.22 26.30 59.22
CA GLN A 368 14.69 26.16 60.61
C GLN A 368 14.40 27.40 61.47
N SER A 369 14.13 28.54 60.84
CA SER A 369 13.75 29.78 61.52
C SER A 369 12.77 30.55 60.66
N GLN A 370 11.84 31.24 61.31
CA GLN A 370 10.88 32.14 60.68
C GLN A 370 10.79 33.41 61.51
N THR A 371 10.56 34.54 60.84
CA THR A 371 10.32 35.83 61.51
C THR A 371 8.85 36.17 61.35
N LEU A 372 8.20 36.56 62.44
CA LEU A 372 6.80 36.95 62.46
C LEU A 372 6.65 38.42 62.84
N CYS A 373 5.62 39.08 62.32
CA CYS A 373 5.24 40.39 62.79
C CYS A 373 4.60 40.28 64.17
N TYR A 374 4.70 41.33 64.99
CA TYR A 374 4.16 41.33 66.35
C TYR A 374 2.64 41.07 66.42
N GLU A 375 1.92 41.37 65.33
CA GLU A 375 0.47 41.18 65.21
C GLU A 375 0.08 39.77 64.72
N ASP A 376 1.05 38.94 64.29
CA ASP A 376 0.78 37.59 63.81
C ASP A 376 0.72 36.60 64.99
N HIS A 377 -0.29 35.74 64.99
CA HIS A 377 -0.50 34.73 66.03
C HIS A 377 -0.34 33.28 65.53
N VAL A 378 0.03 33.08 64.25
CA VAL A 378 0.11 31.75 63.62
C VAL A 378 1.41 31.63 62.82
N VAL A 379 2.09 30.49 62.96
CA VAL A 379 3.29 30.13 62.20
C VAL A 379 2.96 28.94 61.31
N TYR A 380 3.25 29.05 60.01
CA TYR A 380 3.11 27.93 59.08
C TYR A 380 4.42 27.15 59.02
N VAL A 381 4.39 25.89 59.47
CA VAL A 381 5.53 24.99 59.39
C VAL A 381 5.26 23.88 58.37
N THR A 382 6.24 23.66 57.50
CA THR A 382 6.21 22.58 56.51
C THR A 382 7.38 21.66 56.77
N ALA A 383 7.10 20.37 56.89
CA ALA A 383 8.12 19.33 56.89
C ALA A 383 8.18 18.70 55.50
N VAL A 384 9.37 18.31 55.09
CA VAL A 384 9.62 17.52 53.88
C VAL A 384 10.37 16.28 54.31
N ASP A 385 9.87 15.14 53.86
CA ASP A 385 10.60 13.88 53.86
C ASP A 385 10.95 13.58 52.40
N LYS A 386 12.15 13.07 52.16
CA LYS A 386 12.60 12.80 50.80
C LYS A 386 12.16 11.43 50.29
N ASP A 387 11.82 10.52 51.21
CA ASP A 387 11.32 9.20 50.85
C ASP A 387 10.04 9.32 50.02
N HIS A 388 9.68 8.26 49.29
CA HIS A 388 8.44 8.21 48.55
C HIS A 388 7.30 7.63 49.41
N PHE A 389 6.05 7.85 49.01
CA PHE A 389 4.92 7.18 49.67
C PHE A 389 5.09 5.65 49.54
N PRO A 390 4.97 4.86 50.64
CA PRO A 390 4.37 5.20 51.93
C PRO A 390 5.34 5.60 53.05
N ASN A 391 6.63 5.76 52.76
CA ASN A 391 7.67 6.02 53.76
C ASN A 391 7.74 7.48 54.22
N ALA A 392 7.17 8.42 53.46
CA ALA A 392 7.13 9.85 53.79
C ALA A 392 5.82 10.31 54.46
N GLU A 393 4.94 11.00 53.72
CA GLU A 393 3.70 11.58 54.25
C GLU A 393 2.61 10.53 54.50
N PRO A 394 1.70 10.71 55.49
CA PRO A 394 1.48 11.91 56.33
C PRO A 394 2.34 12.00 57.60
N PHE A 395 2.66 13.23 58.03
CA PHE A 395 3.50 13.51 59.21
C PHE A 395 2.72 13.82 60.49
N GLY A 396 3.25 13.38 61.64
CA GLY A 396 2.78 13.78 62.97
C GLY A 396 3.67 14.86 63.60
N PHE A 397 3.09 16.01 63.97
CA PHE A 397 3.82 17.11 64.61
C PHE A 397 3.67 17.12 66.13
N LYS A 398 4.75 17.42 66.86
CA LYS A 398 4.75 17.56 68.32
C LYS A 398 5.78 18.62 68.76
N VAL A 399 5.40 19.52 69.68
CA VAL A 399 6.32 20.46 70.34
C VAL A 399 6.87 19.83 71.61
N ASP A 400 8.18 19.97 71.79
CA ASP A 400 8.84 19.71 73.07
C ASP A 400 8.58 20.88 74.03
N THR A 401 7.57 20.73 74.88
CA THR A 401 7.14 21.74 75.86
C THR A 401 8.13 21.95 77.01
N VAL A 402 9.21 21.17 77.09
CA VAL A 402 10.22 21.31 78.14
C VAL A 402 11.15 22.50 77.89
N ARG A 403 11.24 22.97 76.63
CA ARG A 403 12.19 24.02 76.21
C ARG A 403 11.53 25.31 75.71
N THR A 404 10.20 25.39 75.72
CA THR A 404 9.48 26.58 75.25
C THR A 404 9.07 27.47 76.43
N LYS A 405 9.17 28.79 76.24
CA LYS A 405 8.65 29.78 77.22
C LYS A 405 7.15 30.02 77.09
N GLU A 406 6.54 29.50 76.02
CA GLU A 406 5.17 29.82 75.58
C GLU A 406 4.41 28.53 75.23
N SER A 407 3.07 28.63 75.25
CA SER A 407 2.15 27.54 74.90
C SER A 407 1.87 27.52 73.41
N TRP A 408 2.11 26.39 72.75
CA TRP A 408 1.89 26.20 71.32
C TRP A 408 0.81 25.13 71.09
N SER A 409 -0.07 25.35 70.12
CA SER A 409 -1.07 24.38 69.62
C SER A 409 -0.86 24.12 68.13
N PHE A 410 -1.15 22.90 67.68
CA PHE A 410 -1.02 22.50 66.27
C PHE A 410 -2.38 22.22 65.65
N GLU A 411 -2.57 22.73 64.45
CA GLU A 411 -3.69 22.37 63.58
C GLU A 411 -3.11 21.87 62.24
N PRO A 412 -3.38 20.61 61.84
CA PRO A 412 -2.95 20.11 60.54
C PRO A 412 -3.72 20.82 59.43
N LEU A 413 -3.00 21.46 58.51
CA LEU A 413 -3.60 22.16 57.37
C LEU A 413 -4.02 21.19 56.25
N ASN A 414 -3.35 20.04 56.15
CA ASN A 414 -3.63 19.02 55.14
C ASN A 414 -4.51 17.91 55.72
N GLY A 415 -5.71 18.26 56.19
CA GLY A 415 -6.93 17.44 56.15
C GLY A 415 -6.96 15.97 56.57
N ASN A 416 -6.03 15.44 57.38
CA ASN A 416 -6.15 14.14 58.06
C ASN A 416 -5.44 14.12 59.41
#